data_AF-A0A916UJV3-F1
#
_entry.id   AF-A0A916UJV3-F1
#
_cell.length_a   1.000
_cell.length_b   1.000
_cell.length_c   1.000
_cell.angle_alpha   90.00
_cell.angle_beta   90.00
_cell.angle_gamma   90.00
#
_symmetry.space_group_name_H-M   'P 1'
#
loop_
_entity.id
_entity.type
_entity.pdbx_description
1 polymer ?
#
loop_
_entity_poly.entity_id
_entity_poly.type
_entity_poly.pdbx_seq_one_letter_code
_entity_poly.pdbx_strand_id
1 'polypeptide(L)'
;MLTFILDINLFNFNSGSDAPFWTLSGVLIGAIATGCINYLLQKGQFNHNIEMHRLQNLSKEEAKSYLLELLNHKTYTDRKFSTLRKRTGAFTDDELRLLLTELGAIKGISKNNNEIWYLRTREDERPKPARKGYQ
;
A
#
# COMPACT_ATOMS: atom_id res chain seq x y z
N MET A 1 -13.46 -11.20 14.01
CA MET A 1 -12.34 -10.46 14.63
C MET A 1 -12.91 -9.30 15.45
N LEU A 2 -13.71 -9.63 16.47
CA LEU A 2 -14.51 -8.66 17.24
C LEU A 2 -14.85 -9.22 18.64
N THR A 3 -13.94 -10.03 19.19
CA THR A 3 -14.19 -10.85 20.38
C THR A 3 -13.13 -10.68 21.47
N PHE A 4 -12.45 -9.53 21.53
CA PHE A 4 -11.35 -9.31 22.49
C PHE A 4 -11.40 -7.98 23.25
N ILE A 5 -12.46 -7.18 23.10
CA ILE A 5 -12.60 -5.87 23.76
C ILE A 5 -13.62 -5.87 24.91
N LEU A 6 -14.24 -7.02 25.24
CA LEU A 6 -15.33 -7.05 26.24
C LEU A 6 -14.98 -7.51 27.66
N ASP A 7 -13.76 -7.98 27.95
CA ASP A 7 -13.44 -8.52 29.29
C ASP A 7 -12.52 -7.64 30.16
N ILE A 8 -12.49 -6.31 29.92
CA ILE A 8 -11.81 -5.38 30.84
C ILE A 8 -12.78 -4.78 31.87
N ASN A 9 -14.09 -4.74 31.59
CA ASN A 9 -15.08 -4.09 32.47
C ASN A 9 -15.80 -5.04 33.45
N LEU A 10 -15.42 -6.31 33.53
CA LEU A 10 -15.95 -7.25 34.54
C LEU A 10 -15.03 -7.46 35.74
N PHE A 11 -13.83 -6.86 35.76
CA PHE A 11 -13.00 -6.83 36.96
C PHE A 11 -13.40 -5.66 37.86
N ASN A 12 -14.66 -5.68 38.33
CA ASN A 12 -15.06 -4.88 39.48
C ASN A 12 -14.39 -5.50 40.71
N PHE A 13 -13.15 -5.09 40.98
CA PHE A 13 -12.41 -5.42 42.18
C PHE A 13 -13.13 -4.76 43.36
N ASN A 14 -14.11 -5.46 43.92
CA ASN A 14 -14.60 -5.16 45.24
C ASN A 14 -13.40 -5.32 46.18
N SER A 15 -12.82 -4.21 46.61
CA SER A 15 -11.71 -4.15 47.55
C SER A 15 -12.18 -4.57 48.94
N GLY A 16 -12.47 -5.87 49.10
CA GLY A 16 -12.37 -6.52 50.40
C GLY A 16 -10.88 -6.59 50.75
N SER A 17 -10.52 -6.04 51.91
CA SER A 17 -9.19 -5.83 52.45
C SER A 17 -8.37 -7.11 52.77
N ASP A 18 -8.57 -8.19 52.00
CA ASP A 18 -8.05 -9.52 52.32
C ASP A 18 -7.70 -10.32 51.04
N ALA A 19 -7.38 -9.61 49.94
CA ALA A 19 -6.69 -10.24 48.82
C ALA A 19 -5.31 -10.74 49.31
N PRO A 20 -5.07 -12.07 49.36
CA PRO A 20 -3.82 -12.60 49.89
C PRO A 20 -2.68 -12.15 48.97
N PHE A 21 -1.57 -11.69 49.54
CA PHE A 21 -0.41 -11.13 48.80
C PHE A 21 0.08 -11.99 47.61
N TRP A 22 -0.18 -13.30 47.64
CA TRP A 22 0.03 -14.25 46.56
C TRP A 22 -0.75 -13.93 45.27
N THR A 23 -1.99 -13.43 45.36
CA THR A 23 -2.81 -13.08 44.17
C THR A 23 -2.24 -11.85 43.47
N LEU A 24 -1.84 -10.84 44.24
CA LEU A 24 -1.23 -9.62 43.70
C LEU A 24 0.14 -9.93 43.04
N SER A 25 0.91 -10.83 43.65
CA SER A 25 2.18 -11.32 43.09
C SER A 25 1.96 -12.11 41.79
N GLY A 26 0.95 -12.97 41.74
CA GLY A 26 0.62 -13.76 40.54
C GLY A 26 0.19 -12.88 39.35
N VAL A 27 -0.63 -11.86 39.58
CA VAL A 27 -1.06 -10.91 38.54
C VAL A 27 0.13 -10.11 38.01
N LEU A 28 1.03 -9.64 38.87
CA LEU A 28 2.21 -8.88 38.46
C LEU A 28 3.16 -9.71 37.58
N ILE A 29 3.43 -10.96 38.00
CA ILE A 29 4.29 -11.88 37.24
C ILE A 29 3.64 -12.25 35.91
N GLY A 30 2.33 -12.52 35.90
CA GLY A 30 1.56 -12.81 34.69
C GLY A 30 1.56 -11.65 33.70
N ALA A 31 1.42 -10.42 34.17
CA ALA A 31 1.47 -9.21 33.34
C ALA A 31 2.86 -9.00 32.73
N ILE A 32 3.93 -9.19 33.52
CA ILE A 32 5.32 -9.07 33.04
C ILE A 32 5.64 -10.18 32.03
N ALA A 33 5.26 -11.43 32.32
CA ALA A 33 5.47 -12.56 31.42
C ALA A 33 4.73 -12.35 30.10
N THR A 34 3.48 -11.91 30.15
CA THR A 34 2.67 -11.59 28.96
C THR A 34 3.29 -10.44 28.17
N GLY A 35 3.74 -9.38 28.84
CA GLY A 35 4.45 -8.26 28.22
C GLY A 35 5.76 -8.70 27.53
N CYS A 36 6.55 -9.55 28.18
CA CYS A 36 7.79 -10.11 27.63
C CYS A 36 7.53 -10.99 26.40
N ILE A 37 6.53 -11.87 26.46
CA ILE A 37 6.16 -12.73 25.33
C ILE A 37 5.69 -11.87 24.14
N ASN A 38 4.85 -10.86 24.39
CA ASN A 38 4.35 -9.97 23.34
C ASN A 38 5.48 -9.12 22.72
N TYR A 39 6.43 -8.66 23.54
CA TYR A 39 7.61 -7.92 23.07
C TYR A 39 8.51 -8.79 22.17
N LEU A 40 8.74 -10.06 22.55
CA LEU A 40 9.54 -10.99 21.74
C LEU A 40 8.85 -11.32 20.41
N LEU A 41 7.52 -11.52 20.42
CA LEU A 41 6.75 -11.78 19.19
C LEU A 41 6.72 -10.58 18.25
N GLN A 42 6.54 -9.36 18.77
CA GLN A 42 6.54 -8.13 17.96
C GLN A 42 7.87 -7.91 17.23
N LYS A 43 8.99 -8.21 17.89
CA LYS A 43 10.33 -8.00 17.30
C LYS A 43 10.58 -8.88 16.08
N GLY A 44 10.01 -10.09 16.04
CA GLY A 44 10.11 -10.98 14.87
C GLY A 44 9.26 -10.52 13.69
N GLN A 45 8.03 -10.05 13.94
CA GLN A 45 7.14 -9.57 12.89
C GLN A 45 7.63 -8.26 12.24
N PHE A 46 8.29 -7.39 13.02
CA PHE A 46 8.77 -6.12 12.50
C PHE A 46 9.86 -6.28 11.43
N ASN A 47 10.82 -7.18 11.64
CA ASN A 47 11.87 -7.45 10.66
C ASN A 47 11.32 -8.05 9.36
N HIS A 48 10.32 -8.93 9.47
CA HIS A 48 9.66 -9.51 8.30
C HIS A 48 8.88 -8.45 7.50
N ASN A 49 8.18 -7.55 8.19
CA ASN A 49 7.46 -6.45 7.53
C ASN A 49 8.42 -5.50 6.79
N ILE A 50 9.58 -5.17 7.39
CA ILE A 50 10.59 -4.32 6.74
C ILE A 50 11.12 -4.99 5.46
N GLU A 51 11.44 -6.28 5.52
CA GLU A 51 11.97 -7.00 4.36
C GLU A 51 10.93 -7.11 3.24
N MET A 52 9.67 -7.41 3.59
CA MET A 52 8.57 -7.43 2.63
C MET A 52 8.34 -6.06 1.98
N HIS A 53 8.39 -4.97 2.76
CA HIS A 53 8.29 -3.62 2.22
C HIS A 53 9.46 -3.28 1.29
N ARG A 54 10.68 -3.71 1.62
CA ARG A 54 11.86 -3.53 0.77
C ARG A 54 11.70 -4.25 -0.57
N LEU A 55 11.28 -5.52 -0.54
CA LEU A 55 11.05 -6.33 -1.75
C LEU A 55 9.94 -5.73 -2.63
N GLN A 56 8.85 -5.26 -2.02
CA GLN A 56 7.78 -4.57 -2.74
C GLN A 56 8.26 -3.28 -3.42
N ASN A 57 9.10 -2.49 -2.73
CA ASN A 57 9.63 -1.25 -3.30
C ASN A 57 10.57 -1.54 -4.48
N LEU A 58 11.45 -2.54 -4.36
CA LEU A 58 12.32 -2.96 -5.47
C LEU A 58 11.51 -3.40 -6.70
N SER A 59 10.49 -4.24 -6.49
CA SER A 59 9.60 -4.68 -7.57
C SER A 59 8.85 -3.51 -8.23
N LYS A 60 8.43 -2.51 -7.45
CA LYS A 60 7.80 -1.28 -7.98
C LYS A 60 8.77 -0.45 -8.81
N GLU A 61 10.02 -0.30 -8.37
CA GLU A 61 11.04 0.44 -9.14
C GLU A 61 11.38 -0.26 -10.46
N GLU A 62 11.48 -1.58 -10.46
CA GLU A 62 11.64 -2.36 -11.70
C GLU A 62 10.45 -2.18 -12.63
N ALA A 63 9.22 -2.28 -12.11
CA ALA A 63 8.01 -2.04 -12.90
C ALA A 63 7.97 -0.62 -13.48
N LYS A 64 8.39 0.39 -12.69
CA LYS A 64 8.49 1.78 -13.14
C LYS A 64 9.45 1.93 -14.31
N SER A 65 10.65 1.35 -14.21
CA SER A 65 11.64 1.39 -15.29
C SER A 65 11.10 0.79 -16.59
N TYR A 66 10.43 -0.36 -16.49
CA TYR A 66 9.82 -1.03 -17.64
C TYR A 66 8.65 -0.23 -18.24
N LEU A 67 7.78 0.36 -17.41
CA LEU A 67 6.71 1.24 -17.88
C LEU A 67 7.25 2.50 -18.57
N LEU A 68 8.32 3.08 -18.02
CA LEU A 68 8.99 4.22 -18.63
C LEU A 68 9.58 3.84 -19.99
N GLU A 69 10.25 2.69 -20.10
CA GLU A 69 10.76 2.17 -21.38
C GLU A 69 9.62 1.97 -22.39
N LEU A 70 8.50 1.38 -21.96
CA LEU A 70 7.33 1.19 -22.80
C LEU A 70 6.75 2.53 -23.28
N LEU A 71 6.63 3.52 -22.41
CA LEU A 71 6.08 4.85 -22.73
C LEU A 71 7.06 5.73 -23.51
N ASN A 72 8.37 5.52 -23.37
CA ASN A 72 9.40 6.29 -24.09
C ASN A 72 9.66 5.77 -25.52
N HIS A 73 9.05 4.64 -25.89
CA HIS A 73 9.22 4.05 -27.21
C HIS A 73 8.78 4.99 -28.35
N LYS A 74 9.71 5.33 -29.26
CA LYS A 74 9.58 6.38 -30.30
C LYS A 74 8.36 6.26 -31.24
N THR A 75 7.81 5.07 -31.42
CA THR A 75 6.69 4.84 -32.34
C THR A 75 5.31 5.17 -31.73
N TYR A 76 5.20 5.21 -30.40
CA TYR A 76 3.90 5.36 -29.73
C TYR A 76 3.99 6.31 -28.54
N THR A 77 3.76 7.59 -28.79
CA THR A 77 3.69 8.65 -27.75
C THR A 77 2.49 8.44 -26.81
N ASP A 78 1.45 7.74 -27.27
CA ASP A 78 0.21 7.49 -26.54
C ASP A 78 -0.03 5.99 -26.42
N ARG A 79 -0.23 5.45 -25.21
CA ARG A 79 -0.57 4.04 -25.02
C ARG A 79 -1.90 3.85 -24.32
N LYS A 80 -2.69 2.88 -24.80
CA LYS A 80 -3.92 2.44 -24.15
C LYS A 80 -3.59 1.79 -22.81
N PHE A 81 -4.36 2.10 -21.79
CA PHE A 81 -4.21 1.50 -20.45
C PHE A 81 -4.29 -0.04 -20.50
N SER A 82 -5.21 -0.59 -21.31
CA SER A 82 -5.35 -2.03 -21.50
C SER A 82 -4.09 -2.72 -22.05
N THR A 83 -3.30 -2.02 -22.88
CA THR A 83 -2.03 -2.55 -23.41
C THR A 83 -0.93 -2.52 -22.36
N LEU A 84 -0.86 -1.47 -21.54
CA LEU A 84 0.06 -1.40 -20.40
C LEU A 84 -0.26 -2.51 -19.40
N ARG A 85 -1.54 -2.66 -19.03
CA ARG A 85 -2.01 -3.74 -18.14
C ARG A 85 -1.61 -5.13 -18.64
N LYS A 86 -1.84 -5.43 -19.91
CA LYS A 86 -1.50 -6.74 -20.51
C LYS A 86 -0.01 -7.05 -20.47
N ARG A 87 0.87 -6.04 -20.61
CA ARG A 87 2.33 -6.24 -20.57
C ARG A 87 2.90 -6.29 -19.17
N THR A 88 2.26 -5.63 -18.21
CA THR A 88 2.78 -5.54 -16.83
C THR A 88 2.23 -6.67 -15.96
N GLY A 89 1.01 -7.16 -16.19
CA GLY A 89 0.44 -8.45 -15.75
C GLY A 89 0.29 -8.71 -14.25
N ALA A 90 1.23 -8.25 -13.42
CA ALA A 90 1.38 -8.51 -12.00
C ALA A 90 0.75 -7.44 -11.10
N PHE A 91 0.39 -6.28 -11.65
CA PHE A 91 -0.18 -5.16 -10.90
C PHE A 91 -1.69 -5.05 -11.12
N THR A 92 -2.40 -4.65 -10.06
CA THR A 92 -3.81 -4.28 -10.17
C THR A 92 -3.97 -2.98 -10.97
N ASP A 93 -5.17 -2.72 -11.46
CA ASP A 93 -5.42 -1.55 -12.31
C ASP A 93 -5.14 -0.24 -11.55
N ASP A 94 -5.47 -0.18 -10.27
CA ASP A 94 -5.27 1.03 -9.45
C ASP A 94 -3.80 1.25 -9.08
N GLU A 95 -3.07 0.17 -8.77
CA GLU A 95 -1.62 0.24 -8.56
C GLU A 95 -0.90 0.68 -9.83
N LEU A 96 -1.30 0.17 -10.99
CA LEU A 96 -0.72 0.57 -12.26
C LEU A 96 -0.96 2.05 -12.54
N ARG A 97 -2.16 2.57 -12.27
CA ARG A 97 -2.45 4.02 -12.39
C ARG A 97 -1.62 4.86 -11.43
N LEU A 98 -1.42 4.38 -10.21
CA LEU A 98 -0.58 5.05 -9.22
C LEU A 98 0.89 5.12 -9.69
N LEU A 99 1.45 3.99 -10.13
CA LEU A 99 2.82 3.92 -10.67
C LEU A 99 3.00 4.81 -11.90
N LEU A 100 2.02 4.83 -12.80
CA LEU A 100 2.02 5.72 -13.98
C LEU A 100 2.01 7.19 -13.56
N THR A 101 1.21 7.55 -12.56
CA THR A 101 1.15 8.93 -12.03
C THR A 101 2.49 9.31 -11.38
N GLU A 102 3.10 8.39 -10.64
CA GLU A 102 4.40 8.58 -9.99
C GLU A 102 5.54 8.76 -11.01
N LEU A 103 5.45 8.10 -12.16
CA LEU A 103 6.34 8.31 -13.31
C LEU A 103 6.11 9.64 -14.06
N GLY A 104 5.11 10.43 -13.64
CA GLY A 104 4.74 11.66 -14.34
C GLY A 104 3.97 11.42 -15.64
N ALA A 105 3.33 10.26 -15.79
CA ALA A 105 2.40 10.02 -16.88
C ALA A 105 1.03 10.64 -16.57
N ILE A 106 0.38 11.19 -17.59
CA ILE A 106 -0.91 11.85 -17.49
C ILE A 106 -1.98 10.96 -18.13
N LYS A 107 -3.12 10.84 -17.45
CA LYS A 107 -4.31 10.21 -17.99
C LYS A 107 -4.96 11.12 -19.03
N GLY A 108 -5.23 10.57 -20.20
CA GLY A 108 -6.02 11.18 -21.25
C GLY A 108 -7.17 10.27 -21.70
N ILE A 109 -8.08 10.86 -22.47
CA ILE A 109 -9.16 10.14 -23.13
C ILE A 109 -8.91 10.22 -24.63
N SER A 110 -8.87 9.06 -25.29
CA SER A 110 -8.76 8.98 -26.75
C SER A 110 -10.08 9.37 -27.43
N LYS A 111 -10.04 9.69 -28.73
CA LYS A 111 -11.24 9.94 -29.56
C LYS A 111 -12.28 8.81 -29.48
N ASN A 112 -11.83 7.58 -29.23
CA ASN A 112 -12.68 6.40 -29.10
C ASN A 112 -13.13 6.12 -27.66
N ASN A 113 -13.11 7.13 -26.78
CA ASN A 113 -13.43 7.04 -25.35
C ASN A 113 -12.58 6.02 -24.56
N ASN A 114 -11.40 5.67 -25.06
CA ASN A 114 -10.48 4.76 -24.40
C ASN A 114 -9.52 5.52 -23.49
N GLU A 115 -9.25 4.95 -22.31
CA GLU A 115 -8.24 5.45 -21.38
C GLU A 115 -6.84 5.29 -21.98
N ILE A 116 -6.13 6.41 -22.14
CA ILE A 116 -4.77 6.47 -22.67
C ILE A 116 -3.86 7.17 -21.68
N TRP A 117 -2.60 6.75 -21.65
CA TRP A 117 -1.56 7.29 -20.79
C TRP A 117 -0.36 7.70 -21.62
N TYR A 118 0.28 8.80 -21.25
CA TYR A 118 1.42 9.39 -21.94
C TYR A 118 2.30 10.14 -20.95
N LEU A 119 3.60 10.27 -21.25
CA LEU A 119 4.53 11.02 -20.39
C LEU A 119 4.29 12.53 -20.52
N ARG A 120 4.25 13.24 -19.39
CA ARG A 120 4.13 14.70 -19.35
C ARG A 120 5.25 15.40 -20.14
N THR A 121 6.44 14.83 -20.12
CA THR A 121 7.61 15.38 -20.84
C THR A 121 7.46 15.37 -22.36
N ARG A 122 6.52 14.60 -22.91
CA ARG A 122 6.27 14.47 -24.36
C ARG A 122 4.90 15.02 -24.76
N GLU A 123 4.32 15.89 -23.94
CA GLU A 123 3.05 16.56 -24.21
C GLU A 123 3.12 17.43 -25.49
N ASP A 124 4.30 17.96 -25.79
CA ASP A 124 4.63 18.78 -26.96
C ASP A 124 4.63 18.00 -28.28
N GLU A 125 5.02 16.73 -28.26
CA GLU A 125 4.99 15.83 -29.43
C GLU A 125 3.57 15.43 -29.85
N ARG A 126 2.56 15.65 -28.98
CA ARG A 126 1.18 15.25 -29.27
C ARG A 126 0.43 16.30 -30.07
N PRO A 127 -0.38 15.90 -31.06
CA PRO A 127 -1.37 16.79 -31.62
C PRO A 127 -2.36 17.17 -30.52
N LYS A 128 -2.27 18.40 -30.01
CA LYS A 128 -3.14 18.90 -28.93
C LYS A 128 -4.60 18.69 -29.33
N PRO A 129 -5.41 17.92 -28.57
CA PRO A 129 -6.84 17.93 -28.79
C PRO A 129 -7.33 19.36 -28.55
N ALA A 130 -8.19 19.88 -29.44
CA ALA A 130 -8.83 21.18 -29.25
C ALA A 130 -9.40 21.21 -27.84
N ARG A 131 -8.89 22.11 -26.98
CA ARG A 131 -9.24 22.16 -25.56
C ARG A 131 -10.76 22.31 -25.44
N LYS A 132 -11.47 21.24 -25.09
CA LYS A 132 -12.76 21.40 -24.43
C LYS A 132 -12.42 21.79 -23.00
N GLY A 133 -12.57 23.08 -22.70
CA GLY A 133 -12.50 23.58 -21.34
C GLY A 133 -13.44 22.78 -20.45
N TYR A 134 -12.96 22.37 -19.29
CA TYR A 134 -13.84 21.95 -18.20
C TYR A 134 -14.65 23.18 -17.77
N GLN A 135 -15.97 23.05 -17.82
CA GLN A 135 -16.91 23.86 -17.02
C GLN A 135 -17.07 23.17 -15.66
#